data_AF-A0A3C2CSU4-F1
#
_entry.id   AF-A0A3C2CSU4-F1
#
_cell.length_a   1.000
_cell.length_b   1.000
_cell.length_c   1.000
_cell.angle_alpha   90.00
_cell.angle_beta   90.00
_cell.angle_gamma   90.00
#
_symmetry.space_group_name_H-M   'P 1'
#
loop_
_entity.id
_entity.type
_entity.pdbx_description
1 polymer ?
#
loop_
_entity_poly.entity_id
_entity_poly.type
_entity_poly.pdbx_seq_one_letter_code
_entity_poly.pdbx_strand_id
1 'polypeptide(L)' 'MDLRNNMEFEIKNGFLPNMYNSDRLKVLEVSDSSVVIKMNNAENRGVFPVDNFEYWVKRGLLVNVKEQKRTS' A
#
# COMPACT_ATOMS: atom_id res chain seq x y z
N MET A 1 -2.62 -11.27 5.65
CA MET A 1 -2.26 -10.12 6.51
C MET A 1 -3.56 -9.40 6.80
N ASP A 2 -3.77 -8.92 8.03
CA ASP A 2 -4.99 -8.20 8.37
C ASP A 2 -4.88 -6.75 7.88
N LEU A 3 -5.36 -6.48 6.66
CA LEU A 3 -5.39 -5.13 6.11
C LEU A 3 -6.49 -4.32 6.81
N ARG A 4 -6.12 -3.13 7.28
CA ARG A 4 -7.02 -2.22 7.99
C ARG A 4 -7.05 -0.87 7.32
N ASN A 5 -8.18 -0.20 7.49
CA ASN A 5 -8.34 1.18 7.07
C ASN A 5 -7.29 2.05 7.77
N ASN A 6 -6.84 3.10 7.08
CA ASN A 6 -5.88 4.08 7.59
C ASN A 6 -4.46 3.51 7.85
N MET A 7 -4.12 2.36 7.26
CA MET A 7 -2.73 1.87 7.20
C MET A 7 -1.92 2.64 6.16
N GLU A 8 -0.64 2.84 6.43
CA GLU A 8 0.29 3.53 5.53
C GLU A 8 1.42 2.59 5.15
N PHE A 9 1.71 2.55 3.85
CA PHE A 9 2.75 1.72 3.28
C PHE A 9 3.72 2.60 2.50
N GLU A 10 5.00 2.29 2.66
CA GLU A 10 6.06 2.83 1.84
C GLU A 10 6.24 1.95 0.61
N ILE A 11 6.28 2.61 -0.55
CA ILE A 11 6.49 1.98 -1.84
C ILE A 11 8.00 1.79 -2.02
N LYS A 12 8.44 0.55 -2.21
CA LYS A 12 9.84 0.22 -2.53
C LYS A 12 10.03 0.13 -4.05
N ASN A 13 11.27 0.36 -4.49
CA ASN A 13 11.66 0.32 -5.90
C ASN A 13 11.17 -0.96 -6.60
N GLY A 14 10.49 -0.80 -7.75
CA GLY A 14 9.90 -1.89 -8.52
C GLY A 14 8.39 -2.08 -8.35
N PHE A 15 7.74 -1.25 -7.52
CA PHE A 15 6.27 -1.17 -7.50
C PHE A 15 5.76 -0.43 -8.73
N LEU A 16 4.96 -1.14 -9.54
CA LEU A 16 4.22 -0.70 -10.74
C LEU A 16 4.81 0.46 -11.57
N PRO A 17 5.03 0.28 -12.89
CA PRO A 17 5.80 1.21 -13.71
C PRO A 17 5.19 2.62 -13.90
N ASN A 18 3.99 2.89 -13.38
CA ASN A 18 3.31 4.19 -13.47
C ASN A 18 3.18 4.92 -12.13
N MET A 19 3.80 4.40 -11.06
CA MET A 19 3.67 4.94 -9.70
C MET A 19 4.96 5.58 -9.17
N TYR A 20 5.95 5.77 -10.04
CA TYR A 20 7.32 6.22 -9.73
C TYR A 20 7.44 7.55 -8.98
N ASN A 21 6.39 8.37 -8.95
CA ASN A 21 6.44 9.68 -8.28
C ASN A 21 5.85 9.65 -6.85
N SER A 22 5.42 8.50 -6.32
CA SER A 22 4.88 8.42 -4.96
C SER A 22 5.68 7.46 -4.11
N ASP A 23 6.28 7.96 -3.04
CA ASP A 23 7.05 7.14 -2.09
C ASP A 23 6.15 6.40 -1.09
N ARG A 24 4.91 6.86 -0.94
CA ARG A 24 3.96 6.36 0.06
C ARG A 24 2.55 6.24 -0.49
N LEU A 25 1.82 5.27 0.06
CA LEU A 25 0.40 5.10 -0.14
C LEU A 25 -0.31 4.86 1.20
N LYS A 26 -1.59 5.22 1.22
CA LYS A 26 -2.46 5.05 2.37
C LYS A 26 -3.67 4.22 1.97
N VAL A 27 -3.99 3.20 2.77
CA VAL A 27 -5.23 2.44 2.64
C VAL A 27 -6.36 3.30 3.19
N LEU A 28 -7.31 3.62 2.32
CA LEU A 28 -8.52 4.34 2.70
C LEU A 28 -9.59 3.36 3.17
N GLU A 29 -9.80 2.29 2.40
CA GLU A 29 -10.87 1.33 2.63
C GLU A 29 -10.42 -0.07 2.20
N VAL A 30 -10.81 -1.06 3.00
CA VAL A 30 -10.62 -2.48 2.71
C VAL A 30 -12.01 -3.11 2.64
N SER A 31 -12.30 -3.71 1.51
CA SER A 31 -13.45 -4.59 1.29
C SER A 31 -12.98 -6.04 1.18
N ASP A 32 -13.89 -7.01 1.22
CA ASP A 32 -13.56 -8.44 1.13
C ASP A 32 -12.76 -8.81 -0.12
N SER A 33 -12.93 -8.08 -1.23
CA SER A 33 -12.29 -8.38 -2.52
C SER A 33 -11.37 -7.28 -3.04
N SER A 34 -11.44 -6.06 -2.49
CA SER A 34 -10.67 -4.92 -3.00
C SER A 34 -10.19 -3.98 -1.91
N VAL A 35 -9.10 -3.28 -2.22
CA VAL A 35 -8.45 -2.30 -1.36
C VAL A 35 -8.41 -0.97 -2.10
N VAL A 36 -8.98 0.05 -1.50
CA VAL A 36 -8.91 1.42 -1.98
C VAL A 36 -7.71 2.09 -1.34
N ILE A 37 -6.78 2.54 -2.17
CA ILE A 37 -5.60 3.26 -1.75
C ILE A 37 -5.61 4.71 -2.27
N LYS A 38 -4.89 5.58 -1.57
CA LYS A 38 -4.55 6.90 -2.04
C LYS A 38 -3.04 7.08 -1.98
N MET A 39 -2.47 7.56 -3.07
CA MET A 39 -1.06 7.93 -3.11
C MET A 39 -0.87 9.29 -2.45
N ASN A 40 0.32 9.52 -1.88
CA ASN A 40 0.66 10.84 -1.36
C ASN A 40 0.68 11.89 -2.49
N ASN A 41 1.32 11.56 -3.61
CA ASN A 41 1.57 12.52 -4.69
C ASN A 41 0.46 12.60 -5.75
N ALA A 42 -0.66 11.89 -5.55
CA ALA A 42 -1.79 11.94 -6.47
C ALA A 42 -3.10 12.11 -5.71
N GLU A 43 -3.95 13.02 -6.18
CA GLU A 43 -5.31 13.16 -5.67
C GLU A 43 -6.19 11.94 -6.03
N ASN A 44 -5.76 11.17 -7.03
CA ASN A 44 -6.45 9.98 -7.50
C ASN A 44 -6.39 8.82 -6.48
N ARG A 45 -7.51 8.10 -6.39
CA ARG A 45 -7.63 6.86 -5.64
C ARG A 45 -7.37 5.68 -6.57
N GLY A 46 -6.59 4.72 -6.11
CA GLY A 46 -6.39 3.45 -6.79
C GLY A 46 -7.24 2.37 -6.13
N VAL A 47 -7.85 1.49 -6.92
CA VAL A 47 -8.56 0.31 -6.42
C VAL A 47 -7.84 -0.93 -6.93
N PHE A 48 -7.45 -1.82 -6.02
CA PHE A 48 -6.74 -3.04 -6.35
C PHE A 48 -7.39 -4.24 -5.68
N PRO A 49 -7.30 -5.44 -6.27
CA PRO A 49 -7.69 -6.68 -5.59
C PRO A 49 -6.87 -6.86 -4.31
N VAL A 50 -7.51 -7.39 -3.26
CA VAL A 50 -6.84 -7.71 -1.99
C VAL A 50 -5.64 -8.62 -2.21
N ASP A 51 -5.79 -9.67 -3.03
CA ASP A 51 -4.72 -10.63 -3.33
C ASP A 51 -3.46 -9.98 -3.91
N ASN A 52 -3.64 -9.03 -4.85
CA ASN A 52 -2.53 -8.30 -5.44
C ASN A 52 -1.83 -7.42 -4.40
N PHE A 53 -2.63 -6.74 -3.57
CA PHE A 53 -2.09 -5.89 -2.52
C PHE A 53 -1.28 -6.70 -1.49
N GLU A 54 -1.82 -7.83 -1.04
CA GLU A 54 -1.11 -8.76 -0.17
C GLU A 54 0.16 -9.33 -0.79
N TYR A 55 0.13 -9.64 -2.09
CA TYR A 55 1.30 -10.11 -2.82
C TYR A 55 2.44 -9.07 -2.77
N TRP A 56 2.14 -7.79 -3.00
CA TRP A 56 3.15 -6.73 -2.94
C TRP A 56 3.72 -6.54 -1.53
N VAL A 57 2.88 -6.65 -0.50
CA VAL A 57 3.35 -6.58 0.89
C VAL A 57 4.26 -7.77 1.21
N LYS A 58 3.85 -9.00 0.87
CA LYS A 58 4.64 -10.22 1.08
C LYS A 58 5.97 -10.20 0.32
N ARG A 59 6.02 -9.59 -0.86
CA ARG A 59 7.23 -9.43 -1.68
C ARG A 59 8.15 -8.30 -1.20
N GLY A 60 7.75 -7.53 -0.18
CA GLY A 60 8.52 -6.38 0.31
C GLY A 60 8.48 -5.17 -0.63
N LEU A 61 7.54 -5.15 -1.58
CA LEU A 61 7.31 -4.01 -2.48
C LEU A 61 6.50 -2.92 -1.78
N LEU A 62 5.64 -3.31 -0.84
CA LEU A 62 4.91 -2.43 0.07
C LEU A 62 5.31 -2.74 1.50
N VAL A 63 5.89 -1.77 2.20
CA VAL A 63 6.34 -1.95 3.57
C VAL A 63 5.51 -1.09 4.50
N ASN A 64 4.84 -1.73 5.46
CA ASN A 64 4.03 -1.02 6.45
C ASN A 64 4.90 -0.09 7.30
N VAL A 65 4.57 1.20 7.29
CA VAL A 65 5.32 2.25 8.00
C VAL A 65 5.19 2.08 9.52
N LYS A 66 4.05 1.57 10.01
CA LYS A 66 3.85 1.35 11.46
C LYS A 66 4.62 0.13 11.98
N GLU A 67 4.84 -0.90 11.17
CA GLU A 67 5.59 -2.08 11.61
C GLU A 67 7.10 -1.83 11.66
N GLN A 68 7.64 -0.96 10.79
CA GLN A 68 9.05 -0.56 10.86
C GLN A 68 9.44 0.11 12.20
N LYS A 69 8.49 0.76 12.89
CA LYS A 69 8.73 1.40 14.20
C LYS A 69 8.86 0.43 15.37
N ARG A 70 8.52 -0.85 15.23
CA ARG A 70 8.58 -1.83 16.33
C ARG A 70 9.92 -2.54 16.48
N THR A 71 10.88 -2.31 15.59
CA THR A 71 12.22 -2.92 15.62
C THR A 71 13.35 -1.93 15.95
N SER A 72 13.04 -0.81 16.64
CA SER A 72 14.07 0.08 17.21
C SER A 72 14.36 -0.26 18.66
#